data_AF-A0A2E7CP00-F1
#
_entry.id   AF-A0A2E7CP00-F1
#
_cell.length_a   1.000
_cell.length_b   1.000
_cell.length_c   1.000
_cell.angle_alpha   90.00
_cell.angle_beta   90.00
_cell.angle_gamma   90.00
#
_symmetry.space_group_name_H-M   'P 1'
#
loop_
_entity.id
_entity.type
_entity.pdbx_description
1 polymer ?
#
loop_
_entity_poly.entity_id
_entity_poly.type
_entity_poly.pdbx_seq_one_letter_code
_entity_poly.pdbx_strand_id
1 'polypeptide(L)'
;NENSTTLATDADCDTVLTADDCDDNDENSTVVSEDADCDTILTADDCDDTDSTFGSVELDANCDGVPNAEECTSLYVPDGAYAEISSISGHLPSGDACFEAWVNSNDSNDRPYLMSITGGADTYFGLRCSYGSLEFWMENGAGNLTRVLDSFECQDGEWHHLAGCREITGSTVNIDLYWDGTLLGSSSGNIDTIGQNTSVYIGHYPYSDSILGLGGYIDKVRISDSLRYTSDFTPELYHSTDSSTVAFYDFLSLDGDTFEDQSGNGYSGQVYGASVDNICPE
;
A
#
# COMPACT_ATOMS: atom_id res chain seq x y z
N ASN A 1 25.09 -42.58 29.38
CA ASN A 1 24.41 -42.00 28.22
C ASN A 1 25.44 -41.14 27.54
N GLU A 2 25.81 -41.41 26.28
CA GLU A 2 26.96 -40.74 25.64
C GLU A 2 26.67 -39.30 25.21
N ASN A 3 25.45 -38.82 25.48
CA ASN A 3 24.98 -37.45 25.20
C ASN A 3 24.75 -36.63 26.49
N SER A 4 25.41 -36.96 27.62
CA SER A 4 25.29 -36.17 28.85
C SER A 4 26.43 -35.16 28.93
N THR A 5 26.09 -33.90 28.75
CA THR A 5 26.86 -32.70 29.14
C THR A 5 26.99 -32.64 30.67
N THR A 6 27.90 -31.80 31.17
CA THR A 6 28.08 -31.57 32.61
C THR A 6 27.51 -30.21 32.99
N LEU A 7 27.05 -30.03 34.23
CA LEU A 7 26.67 -28.72 34.80
C LEU A 7 27.69 -27.59 34.61
N ALA A 8 28.94 -27.90 34.27
CA ALA A 8 29.98 -26.90 34.00
C ALA A 8 29.99 -26.40 32.55
N THR A 9 29.20 -27.00 31.67
CA THR A 9 29.19 -26.77 30.22
C THR A 9 27.78 -26.75 29.63
N ASP A 10 26.76 -26.85 30.48
CA ASP A 10 25.32 -26.95 30.20
C ASP A 10 24.65 -26.86 31.58
N ALA A 11 24.32 -25.64 32.01
CA ALA A 11 23.94 -25.39 33.39
C ALA A 11 22.46 -25.67 33.71
N ASP A 12 21.58 -25.66 32.70
CA ASP A 12 20.17 -26.02 32.83
C ASP A 12 19.86 -27.48 32.44
N CYS A 13 20.84 -28.21 31.88
CA CYS A 13 20.79 -29.61 31.48
C CYS A 13 19.84 -29.90 30.30
N ASP A 14 19.69 -28.96 29.38
CA ASP A 14 18.82 -29.05 28.20
C ASP A 14 19.51 -29.68 26.96
N THR A 15 20.81 -29.97 27.07
CA THR A 15 21.74 -30.51 26.05
C THR A 15 22.41 -29.51 25.11
N VAL A 16 22.08 -28.22 25.21
CA VAL A 16 22.81 -27.11 24.60
C VAL A 16 24.04 -26.81 25.45
N LEU A 17 25.14 -26.42 24.80
CA LEU A 17 26.34 -26.04 25.54
C LEU A 17 26.24 -24.58 25.95
N THR A 18 26.76 -24.22 27.12
CA THR A 18 26.82 -22.83 27.65
C THR A 18 27.32 -21.77 26.66
N ALA A 19 28.12 -22.16 25.65
CA ALA A 19 28.63 -21.21 24.65
C ALA A 19 27.66 -20.97 23.47
N ASP A 20 26.72 -21.88 23.28
CA ASP A 20 25.73 -21.87 22.21
C ASP A 20 24.33 -21.52 22.76
N ASP A 21 24.18 -21.39 24.08
CA ASP A 21 22.93 -21.10 24.79
C ASP A 21 22.75 -19.60 25.04
N CYS A 22 21.57 -19.07 24.72
CA CYS A 22 21.24 -17.67 24.99
C CYS A 22 21.00 -17.36 26.48
N ASP A 23 20.43 -18.30 27.23
CA ASP A 23 20.36 -18.26 28.69
C ASP A 23 20.57 -19.66 29.26
N ASP A 24 21.83 -19.99 29.57
CA ASP A 24 22.29 -21.25 30.20
C ASP A 24 21.63 -21.56 31.55
N ASN A 25 20.66 -20.77 32.02
CA ASN A 25 19.85 -21.04 33.20
C ASN A 25 18.37 -21.34 32.88
N ASP A 26 17.94 -21.35 31.61
CA ASP A 26 16.58 -21.63 31.18
C ASP A 26 16.55 -22.68 30.07
N GLU A 27 16.10 -23.90 30.41
CA GLU A 27 16.00 -25.04 29.48
C GLU A 27 15.08 -24.82 28.27
N ASN A 28 14.42 -23.65 28.18
CA ASN A 28 13.56 -23.25 27.08
C ASN A 28 14.11 -22.02 26.33
N SER A 29 15.33 -21.59 26.61
CA SER A 29 16.03 -20.54 25.87
C SER A 29 16.23 -20.94 24.40
N THR A 30 16.49 -19.93 23.58
CA THR A 30 16.98 -20.10 22.22
C THR A 30 18.49 -20.43 22.23
N VAL A 31 19.02 -20.80 21.08
CA VAL A 31 20.45 -21.00 20.89
C VAL A 31 21.02 -19.88 20.03
N VAL A 32 22.28 -19.50 20.27
CA VAL A 32 22.99 -18.42 19.56
C VAL A 32 23.02 -18.64 18.04
N SER A 33 22.89 -19.88 17.56
CA SER A 33 22.83 -20.16 16.12
C SER A 33 21.48 -19.86 15.47
N GLU A 34 20.44 -19.67 16.26
CA GLU A 34 19.06 -19.40 15.83
C GLU A 34 18.56 -18.03 16.30
N ASP A 35 19.18 -17.43 17.32
CA ASP A 35 18.91 -16.13 17.93
C ASP A 35 20.27 -15.52 18.33
N ALA A 36 20.84 -14.68 17.46
CA ALA A 36 22.26 -14.35 17.51
C ALA A 36 22.64 -13.35 18.61
N ASP A 37 21.70 -12.52 19.04
CA ASP A 37 21.88 -11.52 20.10
C ASP A 37 21.14 -11.86 21.40
N CYS A 38 20.38 -12.96 21.40
CA CYS A 38 19.69 -13.54 22.53
C CYS A 38 18.56 -12.67 23.08
N ASP A 39 17.78 -12.07 22.18
CA ASP A 39 16.64 -11.21 22.50
C ASP A 39 15.28 -11.92 22.40
N THR A 40 15.28 -13.22 22.09
CA THR A 40 14.14 -14.13 21.85
C THR A 40 13.53 -14.10 20.44
N ILE A 41 14.06 -13.27 19.54
CA ILE A 41 13.68 -13.17 18.15
C ILE A 41 14.66 -14.03 17.34
N LEU A 42 14.15 -14.82 16.41
CA LEU A 42 15.01 -15.66 15.61
C LEU A 42 15.75 -14.82 14.58
N THR A 43 17.00 -15.14 14.29
CA THR A 43 17.87 -14.47 13.30
C THR A 43 17.21 -14.24 11.94
N ALA A 44 16.26 -15.10 11.53
CA ALA A 44 15.54 -14.91 10.27
C ALA A 44 14.54 -13.74 10.29
N ASP A 45 14.03 -13.40 11.48
CA ASP A 45 13.01 -12.39 11.72
C ASP A 45 13.58 -11.16 12.46
N ASP A 46 14.84 -11.20 12.91
CA ASP A 46 15.53 -10.14 13.65
C ASP A 46 16.04 -9.03 12.72
N CYS A 47 15.83 -7.78 13.12
CA CYS A 47 16.33 -6.61 12.43
C CYS A 47 17.84 -6.41 12.56
N ASP A 48 18.45 -6.77 13.68
CA ASP A 48 19.90 -6.69 13.91
C ASP A 48 20.35 -7.77 14.90
N ASP A 49 20.77 -8.91 14.36
CA ASP A 49 21.43 -10.05 15.04
C ASP A 49 22.63 -9.70 15.95
N THR A 50 23.00 -8.43 16.07
CA THR A 50 24.07 -7.94 16.94
C THR A 50 23.62 -6.97 18.03
N ASP A 51 22.34 -6.60 18.09
CA ASP A 51 21.79 -5.61 19.02
C ASP A 51 20.38 -5.98 19.51
N SER A 52 20.31 -6.58 20.70
CA SER A 52 19.07 -7.05 21.36
C SER A 52 18.06 -5.98 21.78
N THR A 53 18.27 -4.75 21.29
CA THR A 53 17.29 -3.66 21.40
C THR A 53 16.50 -3.45 20.13
N PHE A 54 16.96 -3.99 18.99
CA PHE A 54 16.19 -4.05 17.75
C PHE A 54 15.21 -5.22 17.84
N GLY A 55 13.98 -4.99 17.40
CA GLY A 55 12.92 -6.01 17.44
C GLY A 55 12.89 -6.83 16.14
N SER A 56 11.76 -7.47 15.89
CA SER A 56 11.57 -8.23 14.65
C SER A 56 11.18 -7.33 13.49
N VAL A 57 11.47 -7.79 12.27
CA VAL A 57 10.97 -7.21 11.01
C VAL A 57 9.43 -7.15 10.92
N GLU A 58 8.71 -7.90 11.76
CA GLU A 58 7.25 -7.81 11.87
C GLU A 58 6.81 -6.52 12.60
N LEU A 59 7.61 -6.07 13.57
CA LEU A 59 7.33 -4.91 14.40
C LEU A 59 8.08 -3.65 13.96
N ASP A 60 9.15 -3.77 13.18
CA ASP A 60 9.96 -2.70 12.60
C ASP A 60 10.40 -3.18 11.19
N ALA A 61 9.56 -2.93 10.18
CA ALA A 61 9.69 -3.54 8.86
C ALA A 61 10.83 -2.95 8.04
N ASN A 62 11.38 -1.82 8.47
CA ASN A 62 12.51 -1.16 7.81
C ASN A 62 13.81 -1.24 8.64
N CYS A 63 13.74 -1.75 9.87
CA CYS A 63 14.83 -1.92 10.82
C CYS A 63 15.56 -0.60 11.16
N ASP A 64 14.82 0.48 11.39
CA ASP A 64 15.36 1.79 11.76
C ASP A 64 15.25 2.13 13.26
N GLY A 65 14.66 1.23 14.05
CA GLY A 65 14.46 1.36 15.49
C GLY A 65 13.18 2.12 15.86
N VAL A 66 12.33 2.46 14.89
CA VAL A 66 10.98 2.97 15.11
C VAL A 66 9.99 1.85 14.81
N PRO A 67 9.12 1.45 15.76
CA PRO A 67 8.14 0.40 15.49
C PRO A 67 7.19 0.80 14.34
N ASN A 68 6.77 -0.14 13.50
CA ASN A 68 5.80 0.00 12.42
C ASN A 68 4.55 0.82 12.81
N ALA A 69 4.09 0.68 14.06
CA ALA A 69 2.93 1.41 14.59
C ALA A 69 3.21 2.89 14.88
N GLU A 70 4.48 3.27 14.97
CA GLU A 70 5.00 4.63 15.18
C GLU A 70 5.76 5.14 13.95
N GLU A 71 5.97 4.30 12.92
CA GLU A 71 6.60 4.67 11.66
C GLU A 71 5.75 5.67 10.87
N CYS A 72 6.46 6.63 10.28
CA CYS A 72 5.89 7.68 9.44
C CYS A 72 6.56 7.62 8.06
N THR A 73 6.19 6.61 7.27
CA THR A 73 6.75 6.33 5.95
C THR A 73 5.66 6.41 4.87
N SER A 74 6.05 6.85 3.68
CA SER A 74 5.17 6.82 2.50
C SER A 74 5.97 6.60 1.22
N LEU A 75 5.27 6.26 0.14
CA LEU A 75 5.88 6.12 -1.17
C LEU A 75 6.07 7.49 -1.82
N TYR A 76 7.32 7.90 -1.99
CA TYR A 76 7.71 9.01 -2.85
C TYR A 76 7.75 8.58 -4.32
N VAL A 77 6.94 9.25 -5.13
CA VAL A 77 6.81 9.01 -6.57
C VAL A 77 7.18 10.28 -7.34
N PRO A 78 8.46 10.47 -7.69
CA PRO A 78 8.89 11.63 -8.48
C PRO A 78 8.31 11.60 -9.90
N ASP A 79 8.41 12.73 -10.61
CA ASP A 79 7.98 12.78 -12.01
C ASP A 79 8.74 11.75 -12.87
N GLY A 80 8.00 11.01 -13.70
CA GLY A 80 8.54 9.90 -14.48
C GLY A 80 8.67 8.56 -13.74
N ALA A 81 8.49 8.51 -12.42
CA ALA A 81 8.45 7.28 -11.63
C ALA A 81 7.02 6.79 -11.42
N TYR A 82 6.88 5.51 -11.07
CA TYR A 82 5.58 4.91 -10.78
C TYR A 82 5.70 3.62 -9.97
N ALA A 83 4.59 3.21 -9.37
CA ALA A 83 4.42 1.86 -8.84
C ALA A 83 3.39 1.10 -9.69
N GLU A 84 3.61 -0.20 -9.88
CA GLU A 84 2.75 -1.07 -10.67
C GLU A 84 2.38 -2.32 -9.89
N ILE A 85 1.09 -2.65 -9.89
CA ILE A 85 0.59 -3.97 -9.53
C ILE A 85 0.10 -4.61 -10.82
N SER A 86 0.90 -5.55 -11.31
CA SER A 86 0.74 -6.13 -12.66
C SER A 86 -0.63 -6.78 -12.87
N SER A 87 -1.27 -7.26 -11.80
CA SER A 87 -2.58 -7.88 -11.85
C SER A 87 -3.23 -7.99 -10.47
N ILE A 88 -4.46 -7.52 -10.33
CA ILE A 88 -5.36 -7.84 -9.20
C ILE A 88 -6.44 -8.86 -9.62
N SER A 89 -6.06 -9.81 -10.50
CA SER A 89 -6.97 -10.81 -11.07
C SER A 89 -7.78 -11.55 -10.01
N GLY A 90 -9.09 -11.68 -10.26
CA GLY A 90 -10.06 -12.26 -9.32
C GLY A 90 -10.90 -11.20 -8.61
N HIS A 91 -10.40 -9.97 -8.50
CA HIS A 91 -11.09 -8.85 -7.90
C HIS A 91 -11.23 -7.70 -8.90
N LEU A 92 -12.47 -7.58 -9.41
CA LEU A 92 -13.04 -6.41 -10.09
C LEU A 92 -12.47 -5.97 -11.46
N PRO A 93 -13.36 -5.49 -12.37
CA PRO A 93 -14.37 -4.49 -12.05
C PRO A 93 -15.81 -4.75 -12.52
N SER A 94 -16.35 -5.97 -12.46
CA SER A 94 -17.78 -6.18 -12.80
C SER A 94 -18.77 -5.74 -11.72
N GLY A 95 -18.31 -5.18 -10.59
CA GLY A 95 -19.14 -4.77 -9.46
C GLY A 95 -18.68 -3.46 -8.81
N ASP A 96 -19.26 -3.19 -7.65
CA ASP A 96 -18.93 -2.02 -6.84
C ASP A 96 -17.45 -2.00 -6.45
N ALA A 97 -16.87 -0.83 -6.26
CA ALA A 97 -15.47 -0.70 -5.86
C ALA A 97 -15.23 0.64 -5.18
N CYS A 98 -14.24 0.69 -4.30
CA CYS A 98 -13.64 1.95 -3.89
C CYS A 98 -12.12 1.85 -3.93
N PHE A 99 -11.48 2.96 -4.26
CA PHE A 99 -10.09 3.19 -3.96
C PHE A 99 -9.99 4.39 -3.06
N GLU A 100 -9.03 4.35 -2.15
CA GLU A 100 -8.63 5.47 -1.33
C GLU A 100 -7.13 5.47 -1.06
N ALA A 101 -6.60 6.66 -0.78
CA ALA A 101 -5.23 6.87 -0.34
C ALA A 101 -5.09 8.25 0.31
N TRP A 102 -4.05 8.41 1.13
CA TRP A 102 -3.49 9.71 1.42
C TRP A 102 -2.57 10.11 0.29
N VAL A 103 -2.67 11.35 -0.20
CA VAL A 103 -1.85 11.88 -1.29
C VAL A 103 -1.33 13.26 -0.92
N ASN A 104 -0.06 13.51 -1.24
CA ASN A 104 0.55 14.82 -1.20
C ASN A 104 1.22 15.05 -2.56
N SER A 105 0.74 16.03 -3.33
CA SER A 105 1.37 16.38 -4.61
C SER A 105 1.61 17.88 -4.67
N ASN A 106 2.77 18.27 -5.17
CA ASN A 106 3.10 19.65 -5.52
C ASN A 106 3.48 19.78 -7.00
N ASP A 107 3.13 18.76 -7.80
CA ASP A 107 3.51 18.72 -9.21
C ASP A 107 2.83 19.87 -9.96
N SER A 108 3.63 20.61 -10.73
CA SER A 108 3.15 21.71 -11.57
C SER A 108 2.68 21.25 -12.95
N ASN A 109 2.75 19.94 -13.24
CA ASN A 109 2.27 19.35 -14.48
C ASN A 109 0.76 19.60 -14.65
N ASP A 110 0.36 19.82 -15.90
CA ASP A 110 -1.05 20.06 -16.24
C ASP A 110 -1.95 18.84 -15.94
N ARG A 111 -1.38 17.63 -15.83
CA ARG A 111 -2.18 16.42 -15.67
C ARG A 111 -1.50 15.21 -14.99
N PRO A 112 -0.95 15.33 -13.77
CA PRO A 112 -0.32 14.21 -13.07
C PRO A 112 -1.36 13.14 -12.73
N TYR A 113 -1.02 11.88 -13.04
CA TYR A 113 -1.84 10.74 -12.67
C TYR A 113 -1.52 10.34 -11.24
N LEU A 114 -2.53 10.31 -10.37
CA LEU A 114 -2.37 9.84 -9.00
C LEU A 114 -2.44 8.31 -8.97
N MET A 115 -3.49 7.77 -9.59
CA MET A 115 -3.71 6.34 -9.71
C MET A 115 -4.53 6.01 -10.95
N SER A 116 -4.24 4.87 -11.57
CA SER A 116 -5.11 4.29 -12.59
C SER A 116 -5.25 2.78 -12.43
N ILE A 117 -6.46 2.29 -12.62
CA ILE A 117 -6.78 0.87 -12.72
C ILE A 117 -7.28 0.63 -14.14
N THR A 118 -6.57 -0.23 -14.87
CA THR A 118 -6.76 -0.37 -16.31
C THR A 118 -6.68 -1.83 -16.77
N GLY A 119 -7.37 -2.14 -17.87
CA GLY A 119 -7.33 -3.45 -18.53
C GLY A 119 -6.97 -3.41 -19.99
N GLY A 120 -6.20 -2.40 -20.39
CA GLY A 120 -6.00 -2.05 -21.80
C GLY A 120 -6.40 -0.61 -22.05
N ALA A 121 -7.03 -0.36 -23.19
CA ALA A 121 -7.64 0.95 -23.46
C ALA A 121 -8.81 1.30 -22.50
N ASP A 122 -9.25 0.37 -21.65
CA ASP A 122 -10.25 0.63 -20.62
C ASP A 122 -9.58 1.19 -19.34
N THR A 123 -10.09 2.31 -18.84
CA THR A 123 -9.80 2.83 -17.49
C THR A 123 -11.00 2.56 -16.59
N TYR A 124 -10.86 1.62 -15.66
CA TYR A 124 -11.94 1.24 -14.74
C TYR A 124 -12.06 2.19 -13.54
N PHE A 125 -10.95 2.84 -13.22
CA PHE A 125 -10.83 3.80 -12.14
C PHE A 125 -9.62 4.68 -12.43
N GLY A 126 -9.78 5.99 -12.54
CA GLY A 126 -8.68 6.92 -12.74
C GLY A 126 -8.82 8.13 -11.84
N LEU A 127 -7.76 8.45 -11.09
CA LEU A 127 -7.64 9.67 -10.30
C LEU A 127 -6.44 10.48 -10.78
N ARG A 128 -6.66 11.77 -11.01
CA ARG A 128 -5.65 12.69 -11.52
C ARG A 128 -5.98 14.11 -11.11
N CYS A 129 -4.97 14.94 -11.01
CA CYS A 129 -5.15 16.38 -11.08
C CYS A 129 -5.18 16.77 -12.55
N SER A 130 -6.19 17.50 -13.01
CA SER A 130 -6.34 17.96 -14.39
C SER A 130 -6.45 19.47 -14.40
N TYR A 131 -5.37 20.16 -14.74
CA TYR A 131 -5.22 21.62 -14.72
C TYR A 131 -5.60 22.20 -13.34
N GLY A 132 -5.08 21.60 -12.28
CA GLY A 132 -5.36 21.98 -10.88
C GLY A 132 -6.78 21.65 -10.40
N SER A 133 -7.51 20.78 -11.10
CA SER A 133 -8.83 20.28 -10.69
C SER A 133 -8.79 18.78 -10.49
N LEU A 134 -9.23 18.28 -9.33
CA LEU A 134 -9.31 16.84 -9.10
C LEU A 134 -10.35 16.19 -10.01
N GLU A 135 -9.95 15.14 -10.71
CA GLU A 135 -10.82 14.37 -11.60
C GLU A 135 -10.81 12.90 -11.18
N PHE A 136 -12.00 12.37 -10.93
CA PHE A 136 -12.25 10.94 -10.89
C PHE A 136 -12.98 10.54 -12.18
N TRP A 137 -12.37 9.69 -12.99
CA TRP A 137 -12.95 9.28 -14.26
C TRP A 137 -12.87 7.77 -14.48
N MET A 138 -13.74 7.33 -15.38
CA MET A 138 -13.75 6.00 -15.95
C MET A 138 -14.02 6.10 -17.43
N GLU A 139 -13.33 5.30 -18.21
CA GLU A 139 -13.45 5.25 -19.66
C GLU A 139 -13.42 3.80 -20.13
N ASN A 140 -14.21 3.46 -21.14
CA ASN A 140 -14.01 2.22 -21.88
C ASN A 140 -13.32 2.47 -23.23
N GLY A 141 -12.74 1.44 -23.83
CA GLY A 141 -12.09 1.50 -25.14
C GLY A 141 -13.03 1.82 -26.31
N ALA A 142 -14.34 2.03 -26.04
CA ALA A 142 -15.32 2.51 -27.02
C ALA A 142 -15.56 4.04 -26.92
N GLY A 143 -14.89 4.74 -26.00
CA GLY A 143 -14.97 6.19 -25.82
C GLY A 143 -16.14 6.68 -24.95
N ASN A 144 -16.79 5.78 -24.20
CA ASN A 144 -17.74 6.18 -23.16
C ASN A 144 -16.96 6.65 -21.93
N LEU A 145 -17.28 7.84 -21.44
CA LEU A 145 -16.62 8.48 -20.31
C LEU A 145 -17.67 8.87 -19.26
N THR A 146 -17.41 8.49 -18.01
CA THR A 146 -18.12 9.02 -16.84
C THR A 146 -17.08 9.65 -15.93
N ARG A 147 -17.30 10.89 -15.47
CA ARG A 147 -16.35 11.58 -14.59
C ARG A 147 -17.00 12.55 -13.62
N VAL A 148 -16.35 12.74 -12.50
CA VAL A 148 -16.51 13.90 -11.61
C VAL A 148 -15.28 14.78 -11.79
N LEU A 149 -15.47 16.07 -11.99
CA LEU A 149 -14.40 17.07 -12.08
C LEU A 149 -14.77 18.21 -11.16
N ASP A 150 -13.95 18.47 -10.15
CA ASP A 150 -14.15 19.56 -9.20
C ASP A 150 -12.95 20.51 -9.19
N SER A 151 -13.20 21.79 -8.88
CA SER A 151 -12.22 22.87 -8.86
C SER A 151 -11.24 22.86 -7.67
N PHE A 152 -11.11 21.74 -6.97
CA PHE A 152 -10.13 21.59 -5.89
C PHE A 152 -8.71 21.52 -6.42
N GLU A 153 -7.85 22.36 -5.84
CA GLU A 153 -6.41 22.40 -6.12
C GLU A 153 -5.73 21.22 -5.44
N CYS A 154 -5.63 20.09 -6.15
CA CYS A 154 -5.03 18.86 -5.61
C CYS A 154 -3.49 18.82 -5.69
N GLN A 155 -2.85 19.97 -5.90
CA GLN A 155 -1.41 20.14 -6.10
C GLN A 155 -0.84 21.23 -5.16
N ASP A 156 -1.38 21.32 -3.95
CA ASP A 156 -1.00 22.34 -2.96
C ASP A 156 0.20 21.94 -2.08
N GLY A 157 0.67 20.70 -2.21
CA GLY A 157 1.79 20.17 -1.42
C GLY A 157 1.42 19.78 0.01
N GLU A 158 0.14 19.69 0.33
CA GLU A 158 -0.36 19.22 1.62
C GLU A 158 -0.92 17.79 1.50
N TRP A 159 -1.02 17.08 2.63
CA TRP A 159 -1.59 15.74 2.67
C TRP A 159 -3.12 15.80 2.67
N HIS A 160 -3.73 15.06 1.75
CA HIS A 160 -5.17 14.95 1.62
C HIS A 160 -5.61 13.50 1.47
N HIS A 161 -6.76 13.16 2.06
CA HIS A 161 -7.38 11.87 1.82
C HIS A 161 -8.26 11.94 0.58
N LEU A 162 -7.98 11.09 -0.39
CA LEU A 162 -8.77 10.95 -1.60
C LEU A 162 -9.47 9.60 -1.58
N ALA A 163 -10.75 9.60 -1.90
CA ALA A 163 -11.47 8.37 -2.21
C ALA A 163 -12.34 8.54 -3.44
N GLY A 164 -12.37 7.52 -4.28
CA GLY A 164 -13.37 7.40 -5.34
C GLY A 164 -14.10 6.08 -5.18
N CYS A 165 -15.42 6.12 -5.35
CA CYS A 165 -16.27 4.94 -5.24
C CYS A 165 -17.09 4.79 -6.51
N ARG A 166 -17.27 3.54 -6.93
CA ARG A 166 -18.02 3.13 -8.11
C ARG A 166 -19.10 2.16 -7.68
N GLU A 167 -20.34 2.43 -8.04
CA GLU A 167 -21.47 1.52 -7.91
C GLU A 167 -21.94 1.06 -9.29
N ILE A 168 -22.15 -0.25 -9.47
CA ILE A 168 -22.61 -0.82 -10.74
C ILE A 168 -24.00 -1.44 -10.57
N THR A 169 -24.97 -0.93 -11.34
CA THR A 169 -26.32 -1.51 -11.44
C THR A 169 -26.65 -1.80 -12.91
N GLY A 170 -26.48 -3.07 -13.32
CA GLY A 170 -26.63 -3.46 -14.72
C GLY A 170 -25.51 -2.86 -15.58
N SER A 171 -25.86 -2.05 -16.58
CA SER A 171 -24.90 -1.28 -17.40
C SER A 171 -24.68 0.14 -16.87
N THR A 172 -25.46 0.57 -15.89
CA THR A 172 -25.34 1.89 -15.27
C THR A 172 -24.19 1.86 -14.29
N VAL A 173 -23.34 2.88 -14.35
CA VAL A 173 -22.32 3.12 -13.34
C VAL A 173 -22.53 4.48 -12.70
N ASN A 174 -22.55 4.49 -11.38
CA ASN A 174 -22.50 5.71 -10.57
C ASN A 174 -21.10 5.83 -9.96
N ILE A 175 -20.56 7.03 -9.95
CA ILE A 175 -19.28 7.33 -9.33
C ILE A 175 -19.40 8.51 -8.38
N ASP A 176 -18.73 8.40 -7.25
CA ASP A 176 -18.61 9.42 -6.21
C ASP A 176 -17.12 9.73 -5.98
N LEU A 177 -16.81 11.02 -5.77
CA LEU A 177 -15.47 11.50 -5.46
C LEU A 177 -15.49 12.22 -4.11
N TYR A 178 -14.56 11.86 -3.24
CA TYR A 178 -14.40 12.41 -1.90
C TYR A 178 -13.03 13.06 -1.72
N TRP A 179 -13.01 14.15 -0.96
CA TRP A 179 -11.82 14.91 -0.57
C TRP A 179 -11.88 15.19 0.93
N ASP A 180 -10.87 14.73 1.67
CA ASP A 180 -10.81 14.80 3.13
C ASP A 180 -12.12 14.32 3.77
N GLY A 181 -12.66 13.24 3.21
CA GLY A 181 -13.92 12.62 3.64
C GLY A 181 -15.19 13.37 3.26
N THR A 182 -15.13 14.51 2.58
CA THR A 182 -16.31 15.24 2.09
C THR A 182 -16.65 14.81 0.66
N LEU A 183 -17.92 14.51 0.37
CA LEU A 183 -18.38 14.23 -0.99
C LEU A 183 -18.29 15.49 -1.86
N LEU A 184 -17.35 15.49 -2.81
CA LEU A 184 -17.19 16.59 -3.76
C LEU A 184 -18.24 16.54 -4.87
N GLY A 185 -18.52 15.34 -5.38
CA GLY A 185 -19.51 15.21 -6.44
C GLY A 185 -19.78 13.78 -6.86
N SER A 186 -20.87 13.66 -7.61
CA SER A 186 -21.37 12.40 -8.14
C SER A 186 -21.65 12.53 -9.64
N SER A 187 -21.43 11.46 -10.39
CA SER A 187 -21.82 11.36 -11.79
C SER A 187 -22.34 9.97 -12.12
N SER A 188 -23.20 9.86 -13.11
CA SER A 188 -23.68 8.58 -13.63
C SER A 188 -23.52 8.48 -15.15
N GLY A 189 -23.33 7.27 -15.63
CA GLY A 189 -23.17 6.97 -17.05
C GLY A 189 -23.49 5.51 -17.37
N ASN A 190 -23.28 5.12 -18.62
CA ASN A 190 -23.44 3.75 -19.07
C ASN A 190 -22.11 3.24 -19.63
N ILE A 191 -21.62 2.13 -19.10
CA ILE A 191 -20.41 1.47 -19.59
C ILE A 191 -20.77 0.02 -19.91
N ASP A 192 -21.05 -0.22 -21.20
CA ASP A 192 -21.57 -1.51 -21.72
C ASP A 192 -20.56 -2.66 -21.67
N THR A 193 -19.28 -2.39 -21.38
CA THR A 193 -18.24 -3.43 -21.31
C THR A 193 -17.19 -3.01 -20.31
N ILE A 194 -16.86 -3.93 -19.41
CA ILE A 194 -15.78 -3.81 -18.45
C ILE A 194 -14.87 -5.02 -18.69
N GLY A 195 -13.61 -4.80 -19.06
CA GLY A 195 -12.65 -5.88 -19.30
C GLY A 195 -12.22 -6.60 -18.02
N GLN A 196 -11.42 -7.67 -18.19
CA GLN A 196 -11.16 -8.68 -17.14
C GLN A 196 -9.69 -8.76 -16.69
N ASN A 197 -8.77 -8.11 -17.40
CA ASN A 197 -7.38 -8.00 -16.96
C ASN A 197 -7.28 -6.66 -16.25
N THR A 198 -6.78 -6.63 -15.02
CA THR A 198 -6.80 -5.42 -14.20
C THR A 198 -5.43 -5.19 -13.61
N SER A 199 -4.70 -4.21 -14.15
CA SER A 199 -3.43 -3.72 -13.60
C SER A 199 -3.67 -2.39 -12.90
N VAL A 200 -2.92 -2.15 -11.84
CA VAL A 200 -2.97 -0.92 -11.07
C VAL A 200 -1.66 -0.17 -11.24
N TYR A 201 -1.75 1.13 -11.44
CA TYR A 201 -0.61 2.03 -11.50
C TYR A 201 -0.82 3.16 -10.51
N ILE A 202 0.22 3.49 -9.76
CA ILE A 202 0.32 4.66 -8.90
C ILE A 202 1.32 5.61 -9.55
N GLY A 203 0.94 6.87 -9.74
CA GLY A 203 1.79 7.83 -10.45
C GLY A 203 1.83 7.66 -11.97
N HIS A 204 0.98 6.83 -12.57
CA HIS A 204 1.08 6.56 -14.00
C HIS A 204 -0.25 6.14 -14.65
N TYR A 205 -0.31 6.34 -15.98
CA TYR A 205 -1.28 5.74 -16.87
C TYR A 205 -0.56 5.18 -18.10
N PRO A 206 -0.53 3.85 -18.28
CA PRO A 206 0.36 3.18 -19.24
C PRO A 206 0.02 3.40 -20.71
N TYR A 207 -1.12 4.04 -21.01
CA TYR A 207 -1.57 4.32 -22.37
C TYR A 207 -1.51 5.81 -22.74
N SER A 208 -0.80 6.61 -21.94
CA SER A 208 -0.49 8.01 -22.25
C SER A 208 0.93 8.14 -22.79
N ASP A 209 1.10 8.89 -23.87
CA ASP A 209 2.43 9.23 -24.42
C ASP A 209 3.23 10.17 -23.50
N SER A 210 2.56 10.80 -22.52
CA SER A 210 3.18 11.60 -21.47
C SER A 210 3.09 10.84 -20.14
N ILE A 211 4.22 10.40 -19.61
CA ILE A 211 4.35 10.01 -18.20
C ILE A 211 4.36 11.32 -17.41
N LEU A 212 3.19 11.72 -16.93
CA LEU A 212 3.07 12.79 -15.94
C LEU A 212 2.87 12.06 -14.62
N GLY A 213 3.96 11.97 -13.85
CA GLY A 213 4.02 11.24 -12.58
C GLY A 213 3.05 11.80 -11.54
N LEU A 214 3.05 11.24 -10.33
CA LEU A 214 2.35 11.86 -9.20
C LEU A 214 3.07 13.14 -8.74
N GLY A 215 4.41 13.13 -8.79
CA GLY A 215 5.26 14.24 -8.38
C GLY A 215 5.06 14.61 -6.90
N GLY A 216 5.23 13.63 -6.01
CA GLY A 216 4.93 13.78 -4.59
C GLY A 216 4.87 12.45 -3.86
N TYR A 217 4.04 12.36 -2.83
CA TYR A 217 3.90 11.22 -1.93
C TYR A 217 2.50 10.62 -1.97
N ILE A 218 2.42 9.32 -1.70
CA ILE A 218 1.17 8.59 -1.53
C ILE A 218 1.33 7.54 -0.44
N ASP A 219 0.30 7.38 0.37
CA ASP A 219 0.31 6.46 1.51
C ASP A 219 -1.06 5.79 1.72
N LYS A 220 -1.06 4.66 2.42
CA LYS A 220 -2.23 3.87 2.86
C LYS A 220 -3.21 3.62 1.71
N VAL A 221 -2.69 3.16 0.58
CA VAL A 221 -3.50 2.83 -0.59
C VAL A 221 -4.36 1.61 -0.28
N ARG A 222 -5.69 1.77 -0.31
CA ARG A 222 -6.64 0.67 -0.17
C ARG A 222 -7.52 0.54 -1.40
N ILE A 223 -7.62 -0.67 -1.93
CA ILE A 223 -8.57 -1.04 -3.00
C ILE A 223 -9.58 -2.00 -2.39
N SER A 224 -10.87 -1.73 -2.60
CA SER A 224 -11.97 -2.52 -2.05
C SER A 224 -12.96 -2.95 -3.10
N ASP A 225 -13.59 -4.10 -2.90
CA ASP A 225 -14.61 -4.65 -3.79
C ASP A 225 -16.07 -4.40 -3.41
N SER A 226 -16.24 -3.43 -2.52
CA SER A 226 -17.52 -2.93 -2.06
C SER A 226 -17.49 -1.41 -1.92
N LEU A 227 -18.67 -0.80 -1.78
CA LEU A 227 -18.77 0.60 -1.42
C LEU A 227 -18.36 0.81 0.04
N ARG A 228 -17.24 1.53 0.24
CA ARG A 228 -16.79 2.01 1.55
C ARG A 228 -17.54 3.26 1.99
N TYR A 229 -17.89 4.12 1.04
CA TYR A 229 -18.48 5.42 1.28
C TYR A 229 -19.70 5.66 0.40
N THR A 230 -20.72 6.27 1.00
CA THR A 230 -21.97 6.69 0.32
C THR A 230 -22.43 8.08 0.79
N SER A 231 -21.65 8.71 1.67
CA SER A 231 -21.86 10.04 2.25
C SER A 231 -20.54 10.52 2.85
N ASP A 232 -20.52 11.75 3.37
CA ASP A 232 -19.36 12.28 4.09
C ASP A 232 -18.92 11.36 5.24
N PHE A 233 -17.62 11.33 5.50
CA PHE A 233 -16.95 10.55 6.54
C PHE A 233 -15.75 11.30 7.12
N THR A 234 -15.16 10.78 8.20
CA THR A 234 -13.86 11.23 8.69
C THR A 234 -12.82 10.23 8.21
N PRO A 235 -11.81 10.63 7.42
CA PRO A 235 -10.74 9.75 7.01
C PRO A 235 -10.02 9.16 8.21
N GLU A 236 -9.79 7.85 8.16
CA GLU A 236 -8.91 7.19 9.12
C GLU A 236 -7.47 7.34 8.62
N LEU A 237 -6.54 7.72 9.49
CA LEU A 237 -5.13 7.76 9.15
C LEU A 237 -4.62 6.36 8.79
N TYR A 238 -5.02 5.36 9.57
CA TYR A 238 -4.69 3.96 9.36
C TYR A 238 -5.94 3.19 8.97
N HIS A 239 -5.89 2.49 7.83
CA HIS A 239 -6.99 1.67 7.38
C HIS A 239 -6.88 0.25 7.94
N SER A 240 -8.01 -0.27 8.42
CA SER A 240 -8.15 -1.70 8.67
C SER A 240 -8.40 -2.47 7.38
N THR A 241 -7.94 -3.71 7.35
CA THR A 241 -8.27 -4.68 6.30
C THR A 241 -9.46 -5.55 6.73
N ASP A 242 -10.31 -5.90 5.77
CA ASP A 242 -11.45 -6.81 5.98
C ASP A 242 -11.69 -7.66 4.73
N SER A 243 -12.76 -8.47 4.74
CA SER A 243 -13.08 -9.38 3.64
C SER A 243 -13.39 -8.70 2.30
N SER A 244 -13.59 -7.38 2.29
CA SER A 244 -13.79 -6.59 1.07
C SER A 244 -12.55 -5.82 0.64
N THR A 245 -11.47 -5.88 1.42
CA THR A 245 -10.18 -5.32 1.02
C THR A 245 -9.54 -6.23 -0.02
N VAL A 246 -9.40 -5.73 -1.24
CA VAL A 246 -8.72 -6.43 -2.34
C VAL A 246 -7.22 -6.34 -2.16
N ALA A 247 -6.71 -5.13 -1.91
CA ALA A 247 -5.30 -4.88 -1.69
C ALA A 247 -5.13 -3.70 -0.74
N PHE A 248 -4.07 -3.73 0.07
CA PHE A 248 -3.69 -2.65 0.96
C PHE A 248 -2.18 -2.47 0.96
N TYR A 249 -1.71 -1.23 0.76
CA TYR A 249 -0.29 -0.90 0.75
C TYR A 249 -0.05 0.27 1.70
N ASP A 250 0.74 0.02 2.73
CA ASP A 250 1.11 0.99 3.77
C ASP A 250 2.48 1.63 3.56
N PHE A 251 3.25 1.13 2.58
CA PHE A 251 4.56 1.63 2.18
C PHE A 251 5.55 1.83 3.34
N LEU A 252 5.51 0.93 4.33
CA LEU A 252 6.46 0.94 5.44
C LEU A 252 7.90 0.74 4.97
N SER A 253 8.10 -0.25 4.10
CA SER A 253 9.40 -0.56 3.51
C SER A 253 9.27 -1.12 2.08
N LEU A 254 10.42 -1.27 1.42
CA LEU A 254 10.55 -1.96 0.14
C LEU A 254 11.56 -3.11 0.26
N ASP A 255 11.22 -4.29 -0.26
CA ASP A 255 12.21 -5.35 -0.51
C ASP A 255 12.80 -5.20 -1.91
N GLY A 256 13.92 -4.49 -1.99
CA GLY A 256 14.48 -4.02 -3.24
C GLY A 256 13.53 -3.04 -3.94
N ASP A 257 12.99 -3.44 -5.09
CA ASP A 257 11.98 -2.66 -5.83
C ASP A 257 10.54 -3.17 -5.54
N THR A 258 10.34 -4.06 -4.57
CA THR A 258 9.04 -4.68 -4.26
C THR A 258 8.35 -3.97 -3.08
N PHE A 259 7.05 -3.72 -3.19
CA PHE A 259 6.20 -3.33 -2.06
C PHE A 259 5.14 -4.40 -1.81
N GLU A 260 4.92 -4.73 -0.54
CA GLU A 260 4.08 -5.86 -0.13
C GLU A 260 2.60 -5.48 0.03
N ASP A 261 1.72 -6.42 -0.32
CA ASP A 261 0.29 -6.32 -0.10
C ASP A 261 -0.11 -6.79 1.31
N GLN A 262 -0.47 -5.84 2.16
CA GLN A 262 -0.88 -6.02 3.55
C GLN A 262 -2.31 -6.54 3.71
N SER A 263 -3.05 -6.75 2.61
CA SER A 263 -4.38 -7.38 2.68
C SER A 263 -4.32 -8.90 2.90
N GLY A 264 -3.16 -9.52 2.61
CA GLY A 264 -2.99 -10.97 2.63
C GLY A 264 -3.50 -11.69 1.38
N ASN A 265 -3.89 -10.95 0.33
CA ASN A 265 -4.34 -11.54 -0.94
C ASN A 265 -3.21 -11.78 -1.94
N GLY A 266 -1.99 -11.29 -1.65
CA GLY A 266 -0.78 -11.57 -2.42
C GLY A 266 -0.66 -10.74 -3.70
N TYR A 267 -1.16 -9.50 -3.68
CA TYR A 267 -1.08 -8.56 -4.79
C TYR A 267 0.10 -7.58 -4.68
N SER A 268 1.25 -8.03 -4.19
CA SER A 268 2.47 -7.23 -4.09
C SER A 268 2.89 -6.66 -5.46
N GLY A 269 3.48 -5.47 -5.45
CA GLY A 269 3.81 -4.71 -6.65
C GLY A 269 5.28 -4.36 -6.79
N GLN A 270 5.61 -3.58 -7.81
CA GLN A 270 6.98 -3.12 -8.10
C GLN A 270 7.02 -1.60 -8.27
N VAL A 271 8.05 -0.96 -7.72
CA VAL A 271 8.38 0.44 -7.98
C VAL A 271 9.33 0.56 -9.17
N TYR A 272 9.22 1.68 -9.90
CA TYR A 272 10.12 2.05 -10.98
C TYR A 272 10.57 3.49 -10.78
N GLY A 273 11.70 3.66 -10.08
CA GLY A 273 12.25 4.97 -9.74
C GLY A 273 11.53 5.71 -8.60
N ALA A 274 10.59 5.04 -7.92
CA ALA A 274 9.99 5.51 -6.68
C ALA A 274 10.74 4.91 -5.48
N SER A 275 10.60 5.53 -4.30
CA SER A 275 11.27 5.12 -3.05
C SER A 275 10.36 5.38 -1.85
N VAL A 276 10.67 4.78 -0.70
CA VAL A 276 10.04 5.15 0.56
C VAL A 276 10.82 6.28 1.23
N ASP A 277 10.10 7.18 1.90
CA ASP A 277 10.64 8.35 2.61
C ASP A 277 9.91 8.51 3.95
N ASN A 278 10.59 9.08 4.95
CA ASN A 278 10.03 9.31 6.30
C ASN A 278 9.16 10.58 6.38
N ILE A 279 8.24 10.71 5.41
CA ILE A 279 7.26 11.79 5.31
C ILE A 279 5.91 11.10 5.13
N CYS A 280 4.95 11.34 6.02
CA CYS A 280 3.65 10.68 6.01
C CYS A 280 2.53 11.67 6.37
N PRO A 281 1.25 11.33 6.13
CA PRO A 281 0.12 12.09 6.65
C PRO A 281 0.11 12.16 8.18
N GLU A 282 -0.32 13.29 8.75
CA GLU A 282 -0.46 13.52 10.21
C GLU A 282 -1.93 13.52 10.68
#